data_AF-A0A3B9Z951-F1
#
_entry.id   AF-A0A3B9Z951-F1
#
_cell.length_a   1.000
_cell.length_b   1.000
_cell.length_c   1.000
_cell.angle_alpha   90.00
_cell.angle_beta   90.00
_cell.angle_gamma   90.00
#
_symmetry.space_group_name_H-M   'P 1'
#
loop_
_entity.id
_entity.type
_entity.pdbx_description
1 polymer ?
#
loop_
_entity_poly.entity_id
_entity_poly.type
_entity_poly.pdbx_seq_one_letter_code
_entity_poly.pdbx_strand_id
1 'polypeptide(L)'
;YSNYDLVQKDTRFIIITPRAYSGNVKLHSEFENVVVNPKKIVYLNSSDIKDLKVKLSEDKYTYDGNAKTPEVTIKGLIKDVDYKVSYTENVNPGKASVKVDGIDMFTGSVVVDFIIEKNEEVKAEETTPVQKPVKVTKKTKKKTKVYKKGYKFKDASFKYEIRKAGTRKKTGEVKIIGLSRKKLSKVVIKRTVKFKKINYNITEINQKAFNKFKKLKRITIGKNVKLIGTYAFADCSNLERVTFKTVVIKKIGKDAFANLNENFVIKVPRKKSKRYKKILKKSGFKGNIK
;
A
#
# COMPACT_ATOMS: atom_id res chain seq x y z
N TYR A 1 5.93 35.13 -24.17
CA TYR A 1 7.14 34.32 -24.32
C TYR A 1 7.32 33.44 -23.09
N SER A 2 7.26 32.14 -23.31
CA SER A 2 7.25 31.06 -22.31
C SER A 2 8.64 30.82 -21.73
N ASN A 3 8.78 30.85 -20.39
CA ASN A 3 9.99 30.40 -19.68
C ASN A 3 9.64 29.63 -18.39
N TYR A 4 8.72 28.66 -18.50
CA TYR A 4 8.45 27.69 -17.43
C TYR A 4 8.52 26.28 -18.00
N ASP A 5 9.24 25.38 -17.32
CA ASP A 5 9.11 23.94 -17.57
C ASP A 5 7.93 23.40 -16.76
N LEU A 6 6.83 23.05 -17.44
CA LEU A 6 5.74 22.27 -16.85
C LEU A 6 6.20 20.82 -16.69
N VAL A 7 6.69 20.46 -15.50
CA VAL A 7 7.37 19.16 -15.30
C VAL A 7 6.39 17.98 -15.23
N GLN A 8 5.12 18.17 -14.86
CA GLN A 8 4.18 17.06 -14.87
C GLN A 8 2.73 17.50 -14.76
N LYS A 9 1.90 17.06 -15.72
CA LYS A 9 0.44 17.07 -15.61
C LYS A 9 0.01 15.75 -14.97
N ASP A 10 0.11 15.62 -13.65
CA ASP A 10 -0.69 14.64 -12.91
C ASP A 10 -2.09 15.25 -12.78
N THR A 11 -3.18 14.52 -13.01
CA THR A 11 -4.56 15.06 -13.04
C THR A 11 -5.05 15.57 -11.67
N ARG A 12 -4.14 15.83 -10.74
CA ARG A 12 -4.41 16.32 -9.39
C ARG A 12 -3.62 17.57 -9.01
N PHE A 13 -2.48 17.89 -9.64
CA PHE A 13 -1.67 19.08 -9.29
C PHE A 13 -0.81 19.59 -10.46
N ILE A 14 -0.54 20.90 -10.48
CA ILE A 14 0.44 21.55 -11.36
C ILE A 14 1.70 21.85 -10.53
N ILE A 15 2.85 21.39 -10.99
CA ILE A 15 4.16 21.66 -10.38
C ILE A 15 4.87 22.69 -11.27
N ILE A 16 5.19 23.86 -10.71
CA ILE A 16 5.99 24.90 -11.39
C ILE A 16 7.36 24.95 -10.71
N THR A 17 8.43 24.79 -11.49
CA THR A 17 9.81 24.95 -11.02
C THR A 17 10.37 26.31 -11.46
N PRO A 18 10.99 27.12 -10.58
CA PRO A 18 11.45 28.44 -10.97
C PRO A 18 12.79 28.38 -11.74
N ARG A 19 12.88 29.15 -12.84
CA ARG A 19 14.15 29.72 -13.31
C ARG A 19 14.18 31.16 -12.78
N ALA A 20 15.28 31.54 -12.14
CA ALA A 20 15.44 32.72 -11.30
C ALA A 20 14.72 33.99 -11.80
N TYR A 21 13.63 34.41 -11.13
CA TYR A 21 13.28 35.82 -10.84
C TYR A 21 12.08 35.93 -9.89
N SER A 22 12.01 37.03 -9.13
CA SER A 22 10.91 37.43 -8.24
C SER A 22 9.95 38.37 -8.96
N GLY A 23 8.77 37.90 -9.35
CA GLY A 23 7.72 38.73 -9.95
C GLY A 23 6.34 38.07 -9.84
N ASN A 24 5.29 38.88 -9.77
CA ASN A 24 3.90 38.42 -9.63
C ASN A 24 3.40 37.82 -10.96
N VAL A 25 2.91 36.58 -10.90
CA VAL A 25 2.36 35.84 -12.05
C VAL A 25 0.84 35.92 -12.00
N LYS A 26 0.20 36.49 -13.03
CA LYS A 26 -1.26 36.37 -13.24
C LYS A 26 -1.54 35.06 -13.98
N LEU A 27 -2.24 34.14 -13.33
CA LEU A 27 -2.79 32.92 -13.93
C LEU A 27 -4.26 33.17 -14.34
N HIS A 28 -4.79 32.28 -15.19
CA HIS A 28 -6.15 32.31 -15.74
C HIS A 28 -7.19 32.58 -14.62
N SER A 29 -8.25 33.32 -14.97
CA SER A 29 -9.28 34.02 -14.16
C SER A 29 -9.88 33.34 -12.92
N GLU A 30 -9.53 32.09 -12.62
CA GLU A 30 -10.01 31.33 -11.46
C GLU A 30 -9.02 31.36 -10.28
N PHE A 31 -7.82 31.93 -10.47
CA PHE A 31 -6.76 31.96 -9.47
C PHE A 31 -6.15 33.37 -9.36
N GLU A 32 -6.79 34.24 -8.56
CA GLU A 32 -6.21 35.54 -8.23
C GLU A 32 -5.25 35.48 -7.04
N ASN A 33 -4.14 36.20 -7.18
CA ASN A 33 -3.12 36.56 -6.18
C ASN A 33 -2.24 35.40 -5.65
N VAL A 34 -1.09 35.18 -6.31
CA VAL A 34 -0.04 34.26 -5.81
C VAL A 34 1.29 35.00 -5.65
N VAL A 35 1.82 34.99 -4.42
CA VAL A 35 3.18 35.46 -4.11
C VAL A 35 4.18 34.30 -4.22
N VAL A 36 5.16 34.43 -5.11
CA VAL A 36 6.19 33.40 -5.36
C VAL A 36 7.44 33.71 -4.53
N ASN A 37 7.88 32.77 -3.67
CA ASN A 37 9.12 32.89 -2.92
C ASN A 37 10.28 32.15 -3.64
N PRO A 38 11.39 32.82 -3.99
CA PRO A 38 12.44 32.28 -4.86
C PRO A 38 13.35 31.20 -4.23
N LYS A 39 13.19 30.83 -2.95
CA LYS A 39 14.09 29.87 -2.25
C LYS A 39 13.46 28.51 -1.89
N LYS A 40 12.19 28.26 -2.24
CA LYS A 40 11.47 27.02 -1.86
C LYS A 40 10.54 26.60 -3.00
N ILE A 41 10.36 25.28 -3.21
CA ILE A 41 9.29 24.78 -4.10
C ILE A 41 7.95 25.21 -3.49
N VAL A 42 7.24 26.11 -4.16
CA VAL A 42 5.94 26.63 -3.70
C VAL A 42 4.84 25.77 -4.34
N TYR A 43 4.00 25.17 -3.49
CA TYR A 43 2.80 24.46 -3.92
C TYR A 43 1.62 25.44 -3.91
N LEU A 44 0.99 25.62 -5.07
CA LEU A 44 -0.05 26.63 -5.34
C LEU A 44 -1.38 26.44 -4.57
N ASN A 45 -1.49 25.41 -3.73
CA ASN A 45 -2.65 25.14 -2.87
C ASN A 45 -2.21 24.24 -1.70
N SER A 46 -1.36 24.72 -0.79
CA SER A 46 -1.09 23.98 0.44
C SER A 46 -2.30 24.07 1.36
N SER A 47 -3.07 22.99 1.47
CA SER A 47 -4.16 22.91 2.46
C SER A 47 -3.56 22.56 3.83
N ASP A 48 -3.80 23.38 4.85
CA ASP A 48 -3.51 23.00 6.24
C ASP A 48 -4.49 21.89 6.63
N ILE A 49 -3.96 20.80 7.22
CA ILE A 49 -4.78 19.68 7.67
C ILE A 49 -5.77 20.09 8.77
N LYS A 50 -5.48 21.17 9.53
CA LYS A 50 -6.39 21.70 10.55
C LYS A 50 -7.76 22.09 10.00
N ASP A 51 -7.81 22.54 8.75
CA ASP A 51 -9.06 22.98 8.11
C ASP A 51 -9.84 21.82 7.47
N LEU A 52 -9.30 20.60 7.52
CA LEU A 52 -9.90 19.42 6.91
C LEU A 52 -10.63 18.56 7.94
N LYS A 53 -11.80 18.04 7.53
CA LYS A 53 -12.61 17.17 8.39
C LYS A 53 -11.95 15.80 8.58
N VAL A 54 -11.35 15.59 9.75
CA VAL A 54 -10.77 14.31 10.19
C VAL A 54 -11.85 13.41 10.79
N LYS A 55 -11.88 12.14 10.38
CA LYS A 55 -12.77 11.10 10.96
C LYS A 55 -11.96 9.98 11.59
N LEU A 56 -12.35 9.58 12.80
CA LEU A 56 -11.84 8.38 13.48
C LEU A 56 -12.79 7.20 13.22
N SER A 57 -12.27 5.97 13.28
CA SER A 57 -13.08 4.75 13.16
C SER A 57 -14.00 4.55 14.36
N GLU A 58 -13.50 4.88 15.56
CA GLU A 58 -14.22 4.88 16.83
C GLU A 58 -13.56 5.98 17.70
N ASP A 59 -14.34 6.65 18.52
CA ASP A 59 -13.93 7.72 19.45
C ASP A 59 -13.98 7.27 20.92
N LYS A 60 -14.36 6.02 21.16
CA LYS A 60 -14.50 5.43 22.49
C LYS A 60 -14.13 3.95 22.51
N TYR A 61 -13.36 3.54 23.51
CA TYR A 61 -12.86 2.18 23.69
C TYR A 61 -12.98 1.74 25.14
N THR A 62 -13.04 0.44 25.39
CA THR A 62 -12.86 -0.13 26.72
C THR A 62 -11.40 -0.49 26.97
N TYR A 63 -10.93 -0.27 28.19
CA TYR A 63 -9.58 -0.60 28.63
C TYR A 63 -9.40 -2.11 28.64
N ASP A 64 -8.40 -2.57 27.87
CA ASP A 64 -8.01 -3.98 27.78
C ASP A 64 -6.49 -4.16 27.94
N GLY A 65 -5.80 -3.16 28.48
CA GLY A 65 -4.35 -3.13 28.62
C GLY A 65 -3.56 -2.95 27.31
N ASN A 66 -4.22 -2.71 26.17
CA ASN A 66 -3.55 -2.51 24.89
C ASN A 66 -3.75 -1.10 24.33
N ALA A 67 -2.73 -0.65 23.58
CA ALA A 67 -2.76 0.58 22.81
C ALA A 67 -3.92 0.61 21.79
N LYS A 68 -4.76 1.64 21.85
CA LYS A 68 -5.86 1.94 20.93
C LYS A 68 -5.38 2.85 19.82
N THR A 69 -5.65 2.46 18.59
CA THR A 69 -5.19 3.21 17.41
C THR A 69 -6.35 3.32 16.42
N PRO A 70 -7.34 4.21 16.68
CA PRO A 70 -8.46 4.42 15.77
C PRO A 70 -7.96 4.78 14.37
N GLU A 71 -8.60 4.25 13.33
CA GLU A 71 -8.23 4.55 11.95
C GLU A 71 -8.65 5.99 11.59
N VAL A 72 -7.68 6.78 11.15
CA VAL A 72 -7.89 8.16 10.71
C VAL A 72 -8.18 8.19 9.21
N THR A 73 -9.26 8.87 8.83
CA THR A 73 -9.62 9.12 7.43
C THR A 73 -9.85 10.62 7.20
N ILE A 74 -9.20 11.16 6.16
CA ILE A 74 -9.45 12.51 5.63
C ILE A 74 -9.89 12.34 4.17
N LYS A 75 -11.03 12.94 3.78
CA LYS A 75 -11.61 12.77 2.44
C LYS A 75 -10.62 13.25 1.38
N GLY A 76 -10.33 12.40 0.39
CA GLY A 76 -9.44 12.74 -0.72
C GLY A 76 -7.95 12.60 -0.43
N LEU A 77 -7.55 12.35 0.82
CA LEU A 77 -6.15 12.19 1.22
C LEU A 77 -5.79 10.75 1.54
N ILE A 78 -4.51 10.41 1.31
CA ILE A 78 -3.94 9.08 1.46
C ILE A 78 -2.94 9.08 2.62
N LYS A 79 -3.21 8.27 3.65
CA LYS A 79 -2.29 8.08 4.79
C LYS A 79 -0.92 7.57 4.35
N ASP A 80 0.13 8.07 5.00
CA ASP A 80 1.56 7.88 4.73
C ASP A 80 2.04 8.42 3.36
N VAL A 81 1.19 9.17 2.65
CA VAL A 81 1.51 9.90 1.42
C VAL A 81 1.22 11.39 1.61
N ASP A 82 0.01 11.71 2.05
CA ASP A 82 -0.49 13.07 2.23
C ASP A 82 -0.51 13.49 3.70
N TYR A 83 -0.62 12.53 4.63
CA TYR A 83 -0.56 12.77 6.08
C TYR A 83 -0.06 11.53 6.83
N LYS A 84 0.55 11.72 8.00
CA LYS A 84 0.95 10.67 8.94
C LYS A 84 0.16 10.78 10.24
N VAL A 85 0.12 9.70 11.02
CA VAL A 85 -0.64 9.64 12.27
C VAL A 85 0.21 9.06 13.39
N SER A 86 0.17 9.67 14.56
CA SER A 86 0.74 9.17 15.81
C SER A 86 -0.29 9.22 16.95
N TYR A 87 -0.05 8.47 18.03
CA TYR A 87 -0.97 8.36 19.16
C TYR A 87 -0.23 8.61 20.47
N THR A 88 -0.90 9.26 21.41
CA THR A 88 -0.41 9.52 22.77
C THR A 88 -1.44 9.04 23.80
N GLU A 89 -0.95 8.58 24.95
CA GLU A 89 -1.79 8.15 26.09
C GLU A 89 -2.81 7.04 25.76
N ASN A 90 -2.54 6.29 24.70
CA ASN A 90 -3.54 5.43 24.08
C ASN A 90 -3.66 4.03 24.68
N VAL A 91 -3.09 3.76 25.86
CA VAL A 91 -3.13 2.43 26.48
C VAL A 91 -4.03 2.41 27.71
N ASN A 92 -3.80 3.34 28.63
CA ASN A 92 -4.46 3.37 29.94
C ASN A 92 -5.85 4.03 29.84
N PRO A 93 -6.75 3.76 30.79
CA PRO A 93 -8.01 4.48 30.86
C PRO A 93 -7.79 5.98 30.97
N GLY A 94 -8.61 6.76 30.29
CA GLY A 94 -8.50 8.21 30.23
C GLY A 94 -8.69 8.76 28.82
N LYS A 95 -8.32 10.03 28.66
CA LYS A 95 -8.38 10.75 27.39
C LYS A 95 -7.10 10.47 26.60
N ALA A 96 -7.23 9.89 25.42
CA ALA A 96 -6.12 9.60 24.53
C ALA A 96 -6.22 10.45 23.26
N SER A 97 -5.10 10.70 22.59
CA SER A 97 -5.08 11.61 21.44
C SER A 97 -4.45 10.98 20.20
N VAL A 98 -4.98 11.37 19.04
CA VAL A 98 -4.47 11.08 17.71
C VAL A 98 -3.92 12.37 17.13
N LYS A 99 -2.61 12.43 16.87
CA LYS A 99 -2.00 13.54 16.14
C LYS A 99 -1.89 13.17 14.67
N VAL A 100 -2.43 14.03 13.80
CA VAL A 100 -2.37 13.89 12.34
C VAL A 100 -1.51 15.02 11.79
N ASP A 101 -0.36 14.68 11.22
CA ASP A 101 0.55 15.65 10.61
C ASP A 101 0.48 15.55 9.09
N GLY A 102 0.42 16.69 8.41
CA GLY A 102 0.52 16.72 6.96
C GLY A 102 1.90 16.31 6.44
N ILE A 103 1.92 15.81 5.21
CA ILE A 103 3.14 15.46 4.48
C ILE A 103 3.19 16.28 3.18
N ASP A 104 4.37 16.82 2.89
CA ASP A 104 4.67 17.62 1.70
C ASP A 104 3.72 18.82 1.51
N MET A 105 2.78 18.73 0.57
CA MET A 105 1.87 19.83 0.19
C MET A 105 0.73 20.03 1.19
N PHE A 106 0.39 19.00 1.97
CA PHE A 106 -0.54 19.13 3.08
C PHE A 106 0.29 19.47 4.31
N THR A 107 0.08 20.66 4.85
CA THR A 107 0.90 21.19 5.94
C THR A 107 0.10 21.22 7.24
N GLY A 108 0.75 21.61 8.34
CA GLY A 108 0.10 21.69 9.65
C GLY A 108 -0.17 20.33 10.30
N SER A 109 -0.80 20.40 11.46
CA SER A 109 -1.08 19.27 12.33
C SER A 109 -2.38 19.48 13.08
N VAL A 110 -3.20 18.44 13.20
CA VAL A 110 -4.43 18.45 14.01
C VAL A 110 -4.40 17.32 15.02
N VAL A 111 -4.91 17.58 16.22
CA VAL A 111 -5.03 16.59 17.30
C VAL A 111 -6.51 16.31 17.53
N VAL A 112 -6.87 15.02 17.53
CA VAL A 112 -8.24 14.55 17.75
C VAL A 112 -8.23 13.57 18.90
N ASP A 113 -9.09 13.82 19.89
CA ASP A 113 -9.15 13.01 21.10
C ASP A 113 -10.14 11.84 20.98
N PHE A 114 -9.90 10.78 21.77
CA PHE A 114 -10.80 9.65 21.96
C PHE A 114 -10.68 9.12 23.40
N ILE A 115 -11.67 8.39 23.88
CA ILE A 115 -11.77 7.97 25.30
C ILE A 115 -11.48 6.48 25.45
N ILE A 116 -10.74 6.11 26.49
CA ILE A 116 -10.57 4.72 26.94
C ILE A 116 -11.21 4.58 28.33
N GLU A 117 -12.30 3.84 28.45
CA GLU A 117 -13.02 3.63 29.72
C GLU A 117 -12.49 2.43 30.50
N LYS A 118 -12.35 2.58 31.82
CA LYS A 118 -12.04 1.46 32.71
C LYS A 118 -13.29 0.58 32.84
N ASN A 119 -13.12 -0.73 32.73
CA ASN A 119 -14.19 -1.68 33.00
C ASN A 119 -14.30 -1.83 34.52
N GLU A 120 -15.39 -1.37 35.13
CA GLU A 120 -15.63 -1.55 36.57
C GLU A 120 -16.07 -3.00 36.83
N GLU A 121 -15.31 -3.71 37.66
CA GLU A 121 -15.70 -5.03 38.18
C GLU A 121 -16.63 -4.82 39.39
N VAL A 122 -17.84 -5.36 39.31
CA VAL A 122 -18.79 -5.45 40.43
C VAL A 122 -18.33 -6.57 41.39
N LYS A 123 -18.36 -6.33 42.71
CA LYS A 123 -17.84 -7.22 43.78
C LYS A 123 -18.99 -7.75 44.68
N ALA A 124 -18.92 -9.05 45.07
CA ALA A 124 -19.67 -9.82 46.12
C ALA A 124 -21.20 -10.04 45.91
N GLU A 125 -21.93 -11.11 46.31
CA GLU A 125 -21.84 -12.18 47.34
C GLU A 125 -22.87 -13.35 47.07
N GLU A 126 -22.94 -14.36 47.95
CA GLU A 126 -23.55 -15.74 47.86
C GLU A 126 -25.08 -15.92 47.60
N THR A 127 -25.45 -17.01 46.92
CA THR A 127 -26.42 -18.09 47.33
C THR A 127 -26.80 -19.02 46.14
N THR A 128 -27.09 -20.30 46.42
CA THR A 128 -27.65 -21.35 45.52
C THR A 128 -28.75 -22.12 46.27
N PRO A 129 -29.64 -22.97 45.68
CA PRO A 129 -29.79 -23.46 44.29
C PRO A 129 -31.25 -23.53 43.74
N VAL A 130 -31.43 -24.22 42.57
CA VAL A 130 -32.66 -24.88 41.99
C VAL A 130 -33.43 -24.02 40.97
N GLN A 131 -33.65 -24.32 39.67
CA GLN A 131 -33.58 -25.54 38.82
C GLN A 131 -33.42 -25.20 37.30
N LYS A 132 -32.82 -26.15 36.55
CA LYS A 132 -32.65 -26.26 35.07
C LYS A 132 -33.99 -26.65 34.37
N PRO A 133 -34.16 -26.66 33.01
CA PRO A 133 -33.13 -26.84 31.98
C PRO A 133 -33.31 -26.07 30.63
N VAL A 134 -32.22 -25.53 30.07
CA VAL A 134 -32.02 -25.51 28.60
C VAL A 134 -30.57 -25.89 28.27
N LYS A 135 -30.46 -26.86 27.36
CA LYS A 135 -29.26 -27.59 26.91
C LYS A 135 -28.11 -26.70 26.41
N VAL A 136 -26.97 -26.88 27.07
CA VAL A 136 -25.57 -26.91 26.60
C VAL A 136 -25.30 -26.50 25.14
N THR A 137 -24.57 -25.40 24.93
CA THR A 137 -23.47 -25.38 23.94
C THR A 137 -22.29 -24.51 24.44
N LYS A 138 -21.13 -25.17 24.65
CA LYS A 138 -19.85 -24.61 25.14
C LYS A 138 -19.31 -23.50 24.23
N LYS A 139 -18.97 -22.30 24.76
CA LYS A 139 -18.14 -21.28 24.05
C LYS A 139 -16.72 -21.22 24.63
N THR A 140 -15.79 -21.81 23.89
CA THR A 140 -14.35 -21.97 24.17
C THR A 140 -13.52 -20.75 23.72
N LYS A 141 -12.38 -20.50 24.40
CA LYS A 141 -11.33 -19.49 24.13
C LYS A 141 -11.08 -19.24 22.62
N LYS A 142 -11.30 -18.03 22.10
CA LYS A 142 -11.07 -17.69 20.67
C LYS A 142 -9.57 -17.61 20.33
N LYS A 143 -9.01 -18.74 19.89
CA LYS A 143 -7.68 -18.87 19.25
C LYS A 143 -7.46 -17.82 18.15
N THR A 144 -6.35 -17.10 18.20
CA THR A 144 -5.87 -16.20 17.13
C THR A 144 -5.66 -17.02 15.85
N LYS A 145 -6.49 -16.83 14.82
CA LYS A 145 -6.39 -17.59 13.56
C LYS A 145 -5.09 -17.22 12.81
N VAL A 146 -4.08 -18.08 12.89
CA VAL A 146 -2.82 -17.99 12.14
C VAL A 146 -2.96 -18.73 10.81
N TYR A 147 -2.76 -18.02 9.68
CA TYR A 147 -2.77 -18.62 8.35
C TYR A 147 -1.36 -19.12 8.00
N LYS A 148 -1.22 -20.45 7.96
CA LYS A 148 0.06 -21.14 7.75
C LYS A 148 0.53 -21.04 6.28
N LYS A 149 1.81 -21.39 6.07
CA LYS A 149 2.40 -21.57 4.75
C LYS A 149 1.52 -22.48 3.89
N GLY A 150 1.36 -22.15 2.61
CA GLY A 150 0.53 -22.89 1.65
C GLY A 150 -0.92 -22.42 1.58
N TYR A 151 -1.41 -21.63 2.54
CA TYR A 151 -2.77 -21.08 2.46
C TYR A 151 -2.92 -20.13 1.27
N LYS A 152 -3.98 -20.34 0.47
CA LYS A 152 -4.26 -19.57 -0.74
C LYS A 152 -5.42 -18.61 -0.55
N PHE A 153 -5.29 -17.40 -1.08
CA PHE A 153 -6.36 -16.40 -1.11
C PHE A 153 -6.28 -15.57 -2.39
N LYS A 154 -7.28 -14.73 -2.65
CA LYS A 154 -7.30 -13.86 -3.83
C LYS A 154 -7.80 -12.46 -3.48
N ASP A 155 -7.41 -11.48 -4.28
CA ASP A 155 -8.05 -10.16 -4.34
C ASP A 155 -8.67 -9.95 -5.73
N ALA A 156 -8.99 -8.70 -6.07
CA ALA A 156 -9.54 -8.33 -7.37
C ALA A 156 -8.62 -8.65 -8.55
N SER A 157 -7.30 -8.71 -8.35
CA SER A 157 -6.29 -8.84 -9.41
C SER A 157 -5.51 -10.15 -9.38
N PHE A 158 -5.15 -10.65 -8.20
CA PHE A 158 -4.20 -11.76 -8.05
C PHE A 158 -4.71 -12.85 -7.12
N LYS A 159 -4.20 -14.06 -7.37
CA LYS A 159 -4.23 -15.21 -6.45
C LYS A 159 -2.87 -15.26 -5.75
N TYR A 160 -2.89 -15.49 -4.45
CA TYR A 160 -1.73 -15.50 -3.57
C TYR A 160 -1.63 -16.84 -2.83
N GLU A 161 -0.41 -17.18 -2.42
CA GLU A 161 -0.12 -18.27 -1.50
C GLU A 161 0.86 -17.78 -0.42
N ILE A 162 0.55 -18.07 0.85
CA ILE A 162 1.39 -17.68 1.98
C ILE A 162 2.69 -18.50 1.96
N ARG A 163 3.84 -17.81 1.98
CA ARG A 163 5.16 -18.42 2.19
C ARG A 163 5.59 -18.38 3.64
N LYS A 164 5.33 -17.25 4.31
CA LYS A 164 5.65 -17.04 5.72
C LYS A 164 4.40 -16.51 6.43
N ALA A 165 4.00 -17.21 7.49
CA ALA A 165 2.87 -16.80 8.30
C ALA A 165 3.08 -15.38 8.84
N GLY A 166 1.99 -14.60 8.82
CA GLY A 166 1.92 -13.28 9.44
C GLY A 166 0.94 -13.32 10.60
N THR A 167 1.06 -12.34 11.49
CA THR A 167 0.10 -12.05 12.56
C THR A 167 -0.30 -10.57 12.46
N ARG A 168 -1.23 -10.11 13.29
CA ARG A 168 -1.58 -8.68 13.33
C ARG A 168 -0.37 -7.78 13.67
N LYS A 169 0.58 -8.30 14.44
CA LYS A 169 1.81 -7.60 14.86
C LYS A 169 3.00 -7.82 13.92
N LYS A 170 2.98 -8.88 13.10
CA LYS A 170 4.12 -9.29 12.25
C LYS A 170 3.70 -9.49 10.80
N THR A 171 4.33 -8.76 9.90
CA THR A 171 4.09 -8.90 8.46
C THR A 171 4.57 -10.26 7.96
N GLY A 172 3.68 -11.01 7.31
CA GLY A 172 4.01 -12.27 6.66
C GLY A 172 4.60 -12.08 5.26
N GLU A 173 4.81 -13.17 4.53
CA GLU A 173 5.22 -13.12 3.13
C GLU A 173 4.31 -14.00 2.26
N VAL A 174 4.00 -13.52 1.06
CA VAL A 174 3.21 -14.24 0.06
C VAL A 174 3.92 -14.27 -1.29
N LYS A 175 3.62 -15.30 -2.08
CA LYS A 175 3.89 -15.36 -3.51
C LYS A 175 2.60 -15.17 -4.31
N ILE A 176 2.70 -14.56 -5.48
CA ILE A 176 1.61 -14.54 -6.46
C ILE A 176 1.63 -15.85 -7.24
N ILE A 177 0.51 -16.55 -7.28
CA ILE A 177 0.33 -17.79 -8.05
C ILE A 177 -0.43 -17.57 -9.35
N GLY A 178 -1.00 -16.38 -9.57
CA GLY A 178 -1.50 -15.93 -10.87
C GLY A 178 -2.54 -14.83 -10.79
N LEU A 179 -3.22 -14.53 -11.90
CA LEU A 179 -4.34 -13.57 -11.90
C LEU A 179 -5.60 -14.18 -11.32
N SER A 180 -6.41 -13.34 -10.67
CA SER A 180 -7.76 -13.66 -10.25
C SER A 180 -8.70 -13.86 -11.44
N ARG A 181 -8.47 -13.11 -12.54
CA ARG A 181 -9.33 -13.05 -13.74
C ARG A 181 -8.47 -12.99 -15.02
N LYS A 182 -8.82 -13.79 -16.04
CA LYS A 182 -8.08 -13.86 -17.32
C LYS A 182 -8.17 -12.60 -18.20
N LYS A 183 -9.21 -11.78 -18.00
CA LYS A 183 -9.49 -10.57 -18.81
C LYS A 183 -8.71 -9.31 -18.42
N LEU A 184 -7.91 -9.36 -17.36
CA LEU A 184 -7.20 -8.19 -16.87
C LEU A 184 -6.07 -7.79 -17.84
N SER A 185 -6.12 -6.54 -18.32
CA SER A 185 -5.15 -6.01 -19.28
C SER A 185 -4.02 -5.20 -18.65
N LYS A 186 -4.22 -4.65 -17.46
CA LYS A 186 -3.21 -3.88 -16.74
C LYS A 186 -3.28 -4.23 -15.26
N VAL A 187 -2.14 -4.56 -14.65
CA VAL A 187 -2.09 -4.92 -13.22
C VAL A 187 -0.85 -4.36 -12.54
N VAL A 188 -0.98 -4.06 -11.25
CA VAL A 188 0.11 -3.51 -10.42
C VAL A 188 0.30 -4.42 -9.21
N ILE A 189 1.44 -5.10 -9.16
CA ILE A 189 1.86 -5.84 -7.97
C ILE A 189 2.33 -4.80 -6.95
N LYS A 190 1.60 -4.67 -5.85
CA LYS A 190 1.93 -3.74 -4.77
C LYS A 190 3.13 -4.25 -3.95
N ARG A 191 3.59 -3.43 -2.99
CA ARG A 191 4.60 -3.83 -2.00
C ARG A 191 4.05 -4.90 -1.04
N THR A 192 2.79 -4.72 -0.65
CA THR A 192 2.08 -5.54 0.33
C THR A 192 0.64 -5.79 -0.11
N VAL A 193 0.04 -6.83 0.47
CA VAL A 193 -1.40 -7.13 0.41
C VAL A 193 -1.91 -7.39 1.82
N LYS A 194 -3.13 -6.92 2.12
CA LYS A 194 -3.79 -7.16 3.40
C LYS A 194 -4.80 -8.30 3.24
N PHE A 195 -4.70 -9.34 4.07
CA PHE A 195 -5.67 -10.43 4.12
C PHE A 195 -6.12 -10.64 5.56
N LYS A 196 -7.43 -10.51 5.82
CA LYS A 196 -8.04 -10.69 7.16
C LYS A 196 -7.29 -9.93 8.29
N LYS A 197 -7.04 -8.64 8.05
CA LYS A 197 -6.32 -7.73 8.96
C LYS A 197 -4.84 -8.08 9.22
N ILE A 198 -4.25 -8.95 8.41
CA ILE A 198 -2.81 -9.26 8.45
C ILE A 198 -2.15 -8.76 7.16
N ASN A 199 -1.03 -8.07 7.29
CA ASN A 199 -0.24 -7.60 6.16
C ASN A 199 0.72 -8.70 5.69
N TYR A 200 0.86 -8.85 4.38
CA TYR A 200 1.82 -9.74 3.75
C TYR A 200 2.65 -8.98 2.72
N ASN A 201 3.98 -9.11 2.82
CA ASN A 201 4.89 -8.66 1.79
C ASN A 201 4.77 -9.56 0.56
N ILE A 202 4.61 -8.98 -0.62
CA ILE A 202 4.62 -9.72 -1.87
C ILE A 202 6.08 -9.89 -2.30
N THR A 203 6.66 -11.05 -2.03
CA THR A 203 8.10 -11.29 -2.20
C THR A 203 8.44 -12.14 -3.41
N GLU A 204 7.47 -12.81 -4.02
CA GLU A 204 7.71 -13.74 -5.12
C GLU A 204 6.55 -13.79 -6.12
N ILE A 205 6.91 -14.01 -7.38
CA ILE A 205 5.98 -14.41 -8.45
C ILE A 205 6.29 -15.86 -8.78
N ASN A 206 5.32 -16.74 -8.58
CA ASN A 206 5.51 -18.17 -8.69
C ASN A 206 5.79 -18.59 -10.15
N GLN A 207 6.32 -19.79 -10.32
CA GLN A 207 6.44 -20.45 -11.62
C GLN A 207 5.08 -20.47 -12.34
N LYS A 208 5.10 -20.14 -13.63
CA LYS A 208 3.91 -20.09 -14.51
C LYS A 208 2.76 -19.19 -14.02
N ALA A 209 2.98 -18.28 -13.05
CA ALA A 209 1.89 -17.50 -12.45
C ALA A 209 1.05 -16.72 -13.48
N PHE A 210 1.69 -16.18 -14.50
CA PHE A 210 1.05 -15.47 -15.61
C PHE A 210 1.24 -16.17 -16.96
N ASN A 211 1.52 -17.47 -17.00
CA ASN A 211 1.70 -18.17 -18.28
C ASN A 211 0.42 -18.10 -19.13
N LYS A 212 0.57 -17.81 -20.43
CA LYS A 212 -0.52 -17.75 -21.43
C LYS A 212 -1.63 -16.73 -21.17
N PHE A 213 -1.40 -15.68 -20.35
CA PHE A 213 -2.39 -14.61 -20.18
C PHE A 213 -2.40 -13.66 -21.38
N LYS A 214 -3.18 -14.01 -22.41
CA LYS A 214 -3.27 -13.31 -23.70
C LYS A 214 -3.93 -11.93 -23.66
N LYS A 215 -4.63 -11.53 -22.58
CA LYS A 215 -5.21 -10.19 -22.49
C LYS A 215 -4.33 -9.21 -21.71
N LEU A 216 -3.31 -9.70 -21.01
CA LEU A 216 -2.44 -8.87 -20.18
C LEU A 216 -1.48 -8.07 -21.07
N LYS A 217 -1.59 -6.74 -21.01
CA LYS A 217 -0.77 -5.79 -21.78
C LYS A 217 0.34 -5.15 -20.95
N ARG A 218 0.05 -4.82 -19.68
CA ARG A 218 1.02 -4.13 -18.82
C ARG A 218 1.03 -4.67 -17.41
N ILE A 219 2.22 -4.87 -16.87
CA ILE A 219 2.41 -5.20 -15.46
C ILE A 219 3.49 -4.34 -14.80
N THR A 220 3.20 -3.88 -13.60
CA THR A 220 4.18 -3.21 -12.73
C THR A 220 4.53 -4.12 -11.55
N ILE A 221 5.82 -4.40 -11.35
CA ILE A 221 6.34 -5.24 -10.28
C ILE A 221 6.74 -4.37 -9.09
N GLY A 222 6.10 -4.60 -7.93
CA GLY A 222 6.27 -3.81 -6.71
C GLY A 222 7.62 -3.94 -6.03
N LYS A 223 7.92 -3.01 -5.10
CA LYS A 223 9.25 -2.81 -4.51
C LYS A 223 9.82 -4.01 -3.74
N ASN A 224 8.98 -4.91 -3.22
CA ASN A 224 9.40 -6.02 -2.35
C ASN A 224 9.65 -7.35 -3.08
N VAL A 225 9.39 -7.44 -4.38
CA VAL A 225 9.55 -8.70 -5.13
C VAL A 225 11.03 -9.04 -5.26
N LYS A 226 11.39 -10.24 -4.78
CA LYS A 226 12.76 -10.78 -4.76
C LYS A 226 12.95 -11.86 -5.82
N LEU A 227 11.92 -12.63 -6.14
CA LEU A 227 11.99 -13.81 -6.98
C LEU A 227 10.88 -13.81 -8.04
N ILE A 228 11.24 -14.17 -9.27
CA ILE A 228 10.29 -14.47 -10.35
C ILE A 228 10.59 -15.88 -10.83
N GLY A 229 9.57 -16.75 -10.86
CA GLY A 229 9.70 -18.15 -11.22
C GLY A 229 9.91 -18.41 -12.71
N THR A 230 10.27 -19.65 -13.03
CA THR A 230 10.41 -20.16 -14.40
C THR A 230 9.08 -19.99 -15.15
N TYR A 231 9.13 -19.58 -16.42
CA TYR A 231 7.94 -19.35 -17.26
C TYR A 231 6.88 -18.39 -16.66
N ALA A 232 7.24 -17.54 -15.69
CA ALA A 232 6.26 -16.73 -14.95
C ALA A 232 5.37 -15.86 -15.85
N PHE A 233 5.89 -15.33 -16.96
CA PHE A 233 5.17 -14.52 -17.95
C PHE A 233 5.27 -15.10 -19.37
N ALA A 234 5.62 -16.39 -19.50
CA ALA A 234 5.78 -17.00 -20.81
C ALA A 234 4.45 -17.04 -21.59
N ASP A 235 4.52 -16.90 -22.90
CA ASP A 235 3.39 -16.93 -23.83
C ASP A 235 2.34 -15.82 -23.61
N CYS A 236 2.66 -14.75 -22.87
CA CYS A 236 1.83 -13.55 -22.79
C CYS A 236 1.97 -12.70 -24.06
N SER A 237 1.47 -13.18 -25.20
CA SER A 237 1.74 -12.58 -26.52
C SER A 237 1.27 -11.13 -26.70
N ASN A 238 0.35 -10.62 -25.89
CA ASN A 238 -0.08 -9.21 -25.91
C ASN A 238 0.60 -8.35 -24.82
N LEU A 239 1.55 -8.91 -24.06
CA LEU A 239 2.27 -8.17 -23.05
C LEU A 239 3.24 -7.21 -23.72
N GLU A 240 2.93 -5.92 -23.63
CA GLU A 240 3.72 -4.83 -24.20
C GLU A 240 4.85 -4.42 -23.24
N ARG A 241 4.60 -4.46 -21.93
CA ARG A 241 5.53 -3.90 -20.96
C ARG A 241 5.48 -4.53 -19.57
N VAL A 242 6.67 -4.83 -19.04
CA VAL A 242 6.88 -5.09 -17.61
C VAL A 242 7.73 -3.96 -17.02
N THR A 243 7.25 -3.32 -15.96
CA THR A 243 7.99 -2.27 -15.25
C THR A 243 8.40 -2.74 -13.87
N PHE A 244 9.71 -2.79 -13.59
CA PHE A 244 10.25 -3.16 -12.29
C PHE A 244 10.43 -1.92 -11.40
N LYS A 245 9.73 -1.89 -10.26
CA LYS A 245 9.99 -0.93 -9.17
C LYS A 245 10.89 -1.51 -8.07
N THR A 246 11.08 -2.84 -8.03
CA THR A 246 11.97 -3.50 -7.05
C THR A 246 13.44 -3.25 -7.35
N VAL A 247 14.18 -2.90 -6.31
CA VAL A 247 15.65 -2.80 -6.33
C VAL A 247 16.34 -3.99 -5.65
N VAL A 248 15.53 -4.93 -5.12
CA VAL A 248 15.96 -6.08 -4.32
C VAL A 248 15.78 -7.42 -5.04
N ILE A 249 15.61 -7.41 -6.37
CA ILE A 249 15.47 -8.64 -7.17
C ILE A 249 16.72 -9.51 -7.01
N LYS A 250 16.51 -10.79 -6.70
CA LYS A 250 17.56 -11.79 -6.50
C LYS A 250 17.70 -12.72 -7.70
N LYS A 251 16.58 -13.23 -8.21
CA LYS A 251 16.56 -14.21 -9.31
C LYS A 251 15.32 -14.03 -10.18
N ILE A 252 15.52 -14.23 -11.48
CA ILE A 252 14.47 -14.41 -12.49
C ILE A 252 14.70 -15.82 -13.06
N GLY A 253 13.65 -16.64 -13.04
CA GLY A 253 13.68 -18.02 -13.49
C GLY A 253 13.90 -18.13 -14.99
N LYS A 254 14.39 -19.29 -15.43
CA LYS A 254 14.60 -19.59 -16.86
C LYS A 254 13.29 -19.36 -17.63
N ASP A 255 13.39 -18.75 -18.81
CA ASP A 255 12.30 -18.51 -19.74
C ASP A 255 11.11 -17.77 -19.13
N ALA A 256 11.34 -16.97 -18.06
CA ALA A 256 10.28 -16.22 -17.40
C ALA A 256 9.55 -15.25 -18.35
N PHE A 257 10.21 -14.83 -19.44
CA PHE A 257 9.71 -13.90 -20.45
C PHE A 257 9.82 -14.51 -21.87
N ALA A 258 9.59 -15.82 -22.02
CA ALA A 258 9.61 -16.49 -23.32
C ALA A 258 8.34 -16.23 -24.15
N ASN A 259 8.48 -16.28 -25.48
CA ASN A 259 7.38 -16.17 -26.45
C ASN A 259 6.51 -14.92 -26.24
N LEU A 260 7.17 -13.77 -26.11
CA LEU A 260 6.53 -12.44 -26.03
C LEU A 260 6.59 -11.74 -27.40
N ASN A 261 5.79 -10.68 -27.55
CA ASN A 261 5.82 -9.84 -28.74
C ASN A 261 7.22 -9.21 -28.93
N GLU A 262 7.66 -9.02 -30.17
CA GLU A 262 8.94 -8.39 -30.51
C GLU A 262 9.10 -6.98 -29.92
N ASN A 263 8.00 -6.21 -29.84
CA ASN A 263 7.95 -4.87 -29.27
C ASN A 263 7.89 -4.85 -27.73
N PHE A 264 7.97 -6.01 -27.07
CA PHE A 264 7.93 -6.08 -25.61
C PHE A 264 9.14 -5.39 -24.97
N VAL A 265 8.88 -4.54 -23.98
CA VAL A 265 9.91 -3.80 -23.26
C VAL A 265 9.89 -4.13 -21.76
N ILE A 266 11.07 -4.45 -21.23
CA ILE A 266 11.30 -4.47 -19.79
C ILE A 266 11.88 -3.12 -19.35
N LYS A 267 11.16 -2.41 -18.47
CA LYS A 267 11.66 -1.19 -17.80
C LYS A 267 12.25 -1.54 -16.44
N VAL A 268 13.49 -1.13 -16.17
CA VAL A 268 14.18 -1.44 -14.90
C VAL A 268 14.61 -0.17 -14.16
N PRO A 269 14.84 -0.22 -12.83
CA PRO A 269 15.38 0.92 -12.11
C PRO A 269 16.79 1.27 -12.61
N ARG A 270 17.00 2.53 -13.00
CA ARG A 270 18.29 3.05 -13.50
C ARG A 270 19.47 2.67 -12.58
N LYS A 271 19.28 2.79 -11.26
CA LYS A 271 20.28 2.45 -10.23
C LYS A 271 20.71 0.96 -10.21
N LYS A 272 19.94 0.05 -10.81
CA LYS A 272 20.21 -1.40 -10.83
C LYS A 272 20.30 -1.97 -12.26
N SER A 273 20.38 -1.13 -13.28
CA SER A 273 20.34 -1.52 -14.70
C SER A 273 21.36 -2.61 -15.07
N LYS A 274 22.63 -2.45 -14.66
CA LYS A 274 23.70 -3.45 -14.91
C LYS A 274 23.34 -4.83 -14.33
N ARG A 275 22.91 -4.87 -13.06
CA ARG A 275 22.48 -6.12 -12.39
C ARG A 275 21.28 -6.75 -13.09
N TYR A 276 20.29 -5.94 -13.47
CA TYR A 276 19.10 -6.41 -14.19
C TYR A 276 19.44 -7.02 -15.54
N LYS A 277 20.28 -6.36 -16.35
CA LYS A 277 20.73 -6.89 -17.65
C LYS A 277 21.38 -8.27 -17.47
N LYS A 278 22.23 -8.47 -16.46
CA LYS A 278 22.86 -9.77 -16.16
C LYS A 278 21.83 -10.85 -15.79
N ILE A 279 20.91 -10.55 -14.88
CA ILE A 279 19.91 -11.52 -14.42
C ILE A 279 18.90 -11.86 -15.53
N LEU A 280 18.48 -10.87 -16.33
CA LEU A 280 17.57 -11.07 -17.46
C LEU A 280 18.20 -11.90 -18.57
N LYS A 281 19.45 -11.62 -18.96
CA LYS A 281 20.20 -12.45 -19.91
C LYS A 281 20.34 -13.90 -19.41
N LYS A 282 20.66 -14.09 -18.13
CA LYS A 282 20.74 -15.43 -17.51
C LYS A 282 19.39 -16.17 -17.50
N SER A 283 18.28 -15.45 -17.47
CA SER A 283 16.95 -16.04 -17.61
C SER A 283 16.58 -16.44 -19.04
N GLY A 284 17.42 -16.12 -20.04
CA GLY A 284 17.13 -16.38 -21.46
C GLY A 284 16.44 -15.22 -22.18
N PHE A 285 16.26 -14.07 -21.53
CA PHE A 285 15.64 -12.90 -22.16
C PHE A 285 16.61 -12.21 -23.12
N LYS A 286 16.20 -12.07 -24.38
CA LYS A 286 16.98 -11.44 -25.47
C LYS A 286 16.39 -10.12 -26.00
N GLY A 287 15.27 -9.65 -25.44
CA GLY A 287 14.56 -8.45 -25.92
C GLY A 287 15.05 -7.12 -25.33
N ASN A 288 14.25 -6.07 -25.54
CA ASN A 288 14.59 -4.70 -25.17
C ASN A 288 14.50 -4.44 -23.65
N ILE A 289 15.56 -3.87 -23.08
CA ILE A 289 15.67 -3.48 -21.66
C ILE A 289 15.97 -1.99 -21.57
N LYS A 290 15.03 -1.21 -21.02
CA LYS A 290 15.14 0.25 -20.82
C LYS A 290 15.29 0.62 -19.35
#